data_AF-A0A9D1XEK9-F1
#
_entry.id   AF-A0A9D1XEK9-F1
#
_cell.length_a   1.000
_cell.length_b   1.000
_cell.length_c   1.000
_cell.angle_alpha   90.00
_cell.angle_beta   90.00
_cell.angle_gamma   90.00
#
_symmetry.space_group_name_H-M   'P 1'
#
loop_
_entity.id
_entity.type
_entity.pdbx_description
1 polymer ?
#
loop_
_entity_poly.entity_id
_entity_poly.type
_entity_poly.pdbx_seq_one_letter_code
_entity_poly.pdbx_strand_id
1 'polypeptide(L)'
;MAIAWDGQYDRYTRTESGERLFANISNYMVEGKRSVKWVVEDYEVYHRTFSSLVNSIVNAGFLIEECEESYVSDEMRKQYPAQFGGTLHRPDFIFFRCKKIIVK
;
A
#
# COMPACT_ATOMS: atom_id res chain seq x y z
N MET A 1 -3.27 -7.02 -1.43
CA MET A 1 -3.48 -5.76 -2.17
C MET A 1 -2.25 -5.56 -3.05
N ALA A 2 -2.39 -5.71 -4.37
CA ALA A 2 -1.27 -5.40 -5.23
C ALA A 2 -1.18 -3.87 -5.37
N ILE A 3 -0.05 -3.30 -4.99
CA ILE A 3 0.21 -1.87 -5.20
C ILE A 3 0.36 -1.53 -6.70
N ALA A 4 0.49 -2.56 -7.53
CA ALA A 4 0.74 -2.52 -8.96
C ALA A 4 -0.25 -3.46 -9.67
N TRP A 5 -0.29 -3.37 -11.00
CA TRP A 5 -1.09 -4.27 -11.82
C TRP A 5 -0.56 -5.70 -11.66
N ASP A 6 -1.44 -6.63 -11.32
CA ASP A 6 -1.12 -8.03 -11.02
C ASP A 6 -1.25 -8.95 -12.25
N GLY A 7 -1.51 -8.37 -13.43
CA GLY A 7 -1.73 -9.15 -14.65
C GLY A 7 -3.18 -9.54 -14.90
N GLN A 8 -4.04 -9.44 -13.89
CA GLN A 8 -5.39 -10.01 -13.93
C GLN A 8 -6.49 -8.96 -13.75
N TYR A 9 -6.33 -8.01 -12.84
CA TYR A 9 -7.35 -7.01 -12.53
C TYR A 9 -6.79 -5.59 -12.63
N ASP A 10 -7.57 -4.65 -13.18
CA ASP A 10 -7.18 -3.23 -13.17
C ASP A 10 -7.13 -2.72 -11.72
N ARG A 11 -6.10 -1.93 -11.43
CA ARG A 11 -5.88 -1.27 -10.13
C ARG A 11 -6.97 -0.26 -9.81
N TYR A 12 -7.63 0.33 -10.82
CA TYR A 12 -8.66 1.35 -10.61
C TYR A 12 -9.94 1.07 -11.40
N THR A 13 -11.08 1.29 -10.76
CA THR A 13 -12.34 1.49 -11.49
C THR A 13 -12.36 2.91 -12.05
N ARG A 14 -12.82 3.07 -13.30
CA ARG A 14 -12.75 4.35 -14.04
C ARG A 14 -14.08 4.74 -14.65
N THR A 15 -14.26 6.05 -14.88
CA THR A 15 -15.32 6.57 -15.75
C THR A 15 -15.06 6.21 -17.21
N GLU A 16 -16.04 6.45 -18.07
CA GLU A 16 -15.86 6.35 -19.54
C GLU A 16 -14.78 7.29 -20.08
N SER A 17 -14.58 8.45 -19.44
CA SER A 17 -13.51 9.40 -19.77
C SER A 17 -12.12 9.00 -19.23
N GLY A 18 -12.01 7.89 -18.50
CA GLY A 18 -10.75 7.35 -17.97
C GLY A 18 -10.34 7.89 -16.59
N GLU A 19 -11.16 8.74 -15.97
CA GLU A 19 -10.93 9.25 -14.62
C GLU A 19 -11.00 8.12 -13.59
N ARG A 20 -10.08 8.09 -12.63
CA ARG A 20 -10.03 7.07 -11.57
C ARG A 20 -11.10 7.40 -10.52
N LEU A 21 -12.01 6.46 -10.26
CA LEU A 21 -13.06 6.61 -9.25
C LEU A 21 -12.70 5.95 -7.92
N PHE A 22 -12.21 4.70 -7.98
CA PHE A 22 -11.89 3.91 -6.79
C PHE A 22 -10.67 3.03 -7.03
N ALA A 23 -9.85 2.81 -6.00
CA ALA A 23 -8.86 1.74 -6.03
C ALA A 23 -9.55 0.39 -5.81
N ASN A 24 -9.33 -0.55 -6.70
CA ASN A 24 -9.88 -1.89 -6.58
C ASN A 24 -9.06 -2.70 -5.57
N ILE A 25 -9.74 -3.34 -4.63
CA ILE A 25 -9.12 -4.22 -3.63
C ILE A 25 -9.65 -5.63 -3.84
N SER A 26 -8.74 -6.55 -4.12
CA SER A 26 -9.03 -7.99 -4.18
C SER A 26 -8.08 -8.75 -3.26
N ASN A 27 -8.54 -9.89 -2.75
CA ASN A 27 -7.73 -10.88 -2.03
C ASN A 27 -6.89 -10.30 -0.87
N TYR A 28 -7.40 -9.27 -0.17
CA TYR A 28 -6.66 -8.62 0.93
C TYR A 28 -6.36 -9.57 2.09
N MET A 29 -7.30 -10.45 2.44
CA MET A 29 -7.12 -11.42 3.53
C MET A 29 -6.25 -12.63 3.12
N VAL A 30 -5.91 -12.77 1.84
CA VAL A 30 -5.00 -13.82 1.38
C VAL A 30 -3.60 -13.25 1.50
N GLU A 31 -2.81 -13.68 2.47
CA GLU A 31 -1.40 -13.25 2.60
C GLU A 31 -0.45 -14.03 1.68
N GLY A 32 0.82 -13.62 1.64
CA GLY A 32 1.91 -14.37 1.01
C GLY A 32 2.49 -13.71 -0.23
N LYS A 33 3.31 -14.48 -0.97
CA LYS A 33 4.01 -14.01 -2.17
C LYS A 33 3.03 -13.54 -3.24
N ARG A 34 3.36 -12.43 -3.90
CA ARG A 34 2.70 -11.87 -5.08
C ARG A 34 3.77 -11.50 -6.09
N SER A 35 3.48 -11.72 -7.37
CA SER A 35 4.25 -11.13 -8.47
C SER A 35 3.45 -9.96 -9.01
N VAL A 36 4.07 -8.81 -9.17
CA VAL A 36 3.43 -7.61 -9.73
C VAL A 36 4.32 -7.01 -10.79
N LYS A 37 3.72 -6.36 -11.79
CA LYS A 37 4.47 -5.56 -12.77
C LYS A 37 4.58 -4.14 -12.28
N TRP A 38 5.81 -3.68 -12.05
CA TRP A 38 6.04 -2.28 -11.68
C TRP A 38 7.12 -1.67 -12.57
N VAL A 39 8.34 -1.49 -12.07
CA VAL A 39 9.48 -1.04 -12.90
C VAL A 39 10.11 -2.21 -13.68
N VAL A 40 9.97 -3.42 -13.15
CA VAL A 40 10.39 -4.69 -13.78
C VAL A 40 9.20 -5.64 -13.83
N GLU A 41 9.28 -6.63 -14.74
CA GLU A 41 8.20 -7.59 -15.01
C GLU A 41 7.90 -8.52 -13.82
N ASP A 42 8.94 -9.02 -13.14
CA ASP A 42 8.81 -10.00 -12.06
C ASP A 42 9.13 -9.39 -10.69
N TYR A 43 8.44 -8.31 -10.32
CA TYR A 43 8.62 -7.72 -9.00
C TYR A 43 7.90 -8.55 -7.93
N GLU A 44 8.68 -9.30 -7.15
CA GLU A 44 8.18 -10.14 -6.06
C GLU A 44 7.94 -9.30 -4.80
N VAL A 45 6.72 -9.39 -4.25
CA VAL A 45 6.36 -8.77 -2.97
C VAL A 45 5.63 -9.76 -2.07
N TYR A 46 5.66 -9.52 -0.76
CA TYR A 46 4.94 -10.35 0.22
C TYR A 46 3.80 -9.54 0.83
N HIS A 47 2.57 -9.86 0.45
CA HIS A 47 1.40 -9.20 1.00
C HIS A 47 1.15 -9.66 2.43
N ARG A 48 0.98 -8.68 3.33
CA ARG A 48 0.54 -8.85 4.72
C ARG A 48 -0.65 -7.94 4.97
N THR A 49 -1.59 -8.39 5.79
CA THR A 49 -2.63 -7.52 6.33
C THR A 49 -2.00 -6.54 7.33
N PHE A 50 -2.70 -5.44 7.57
CA PHE A 50 -2.29 -4.46 8.57
C PHE A 50 -2.17 -5.09 9.97
N SER A 51 -3.13 -5.94 10.34
CA SER A 51 -3.10 -6.65 11.63
C SER A 51 -1.87 -7.56 11.75
N SER A 52 -1.50 -8.28 10.68
CA SER A 52 -0.29 -9.11 10.69
C SER A 52 0.97 -8.27 10.85
N LEU A 53 1.07 -7.10 10.19
CA LEU A 53 2.22 -6.19 10.37
C LEU A 53 2.32 -5.69 11.81
N VAL A 54 1.23 -5.11 12.34
CA VAL A 54 1.17 -4.57 13.70
C VAL A 54 1.49 -5.65 14.74
N ASN A 55 0.83 -6.80 14.67
CA ASN A 55 1.03 -7.88 15.63
C ASN A 55 2.44 -8.47 15.53
N SER A 56 3.03 -8.55 14.33
CA SER A 56 4.41 -9.02 14.19
C SER A 56 5.40 -8.06 14.85
N ILE A 57 5.22 -6.75 14.69
CA ILE A 57 6.04 -5.73 15.35
C ILE A 57 5.93 -5.84 16.87
N VAL A 58 4.70 -5.92 17.39
CA VAL A 58 4.43 -6.05 18.83
C VAL A 58 5.02 -7.34 19.40
N ASN A 59 4.79 -8.48 18.74
CA ASN A 59 5.30 -9.79 19.18
C ASN A 59 6.83 -9.87 19.12
N ALA A 60 7.48 -9.08 18.25
CA ALA A 60 8.93 -8.94 18.22
C ALA A 60 9.50 -8.06 19.38
N GLY A 61 8.64 -7.58 20.28
CA GLY A 61 9.03 -6.81 21.47
C GLY A 61 9.18 -5.31 21.22
N PHE A 62 8.55 -4.78 20.17
CA PHE A 62 8.56 -3.35 19.89
C PHE A 62 7.26 -2.68 20.35
N LEU A 63 7.41 -1.50 20.94
CA LEU A 63 6.33 -0.53 21.10
C LEU A 63 6.17 0.23 19.77
N ILE A 64 4.97 0.23 19.21
CA ILE A 64 4.62 1.13 18.09
C ILE A 64 4.28 2.48 18.71
N GLU A 65 5.10 3.49 18.44
CA GLU A 65 4.89 4.86 18.94
C GLU A 65 4.03 5.68 17.98
N GLU A 66 4.09 5.38 16.69
CA GLU A 66 3.39 6.13 15.64
C GLU A 66 3.23 5.27 14.39
N CYS A 67 2.12 5.48 13.70
CA CYS A 67 1.79 4.86 12.43
C CYS A 67 1.27 5.95 11.49
N GLU A 68 1.94 6.13 10.35
CA GLU A 68 1.55 7.11 9.34
C GLU A 68 1.37 6.46 7.98
N GLU A 69 0.34 6.90 7.26
CA GLU A 69 0.10 6.52 5.87
C GLU A 69 0.68 7.59 4.93
N SER A 70 1.25 7.18 3.80
CA SER A 70 1.81 8.13 2.83
C SER A 70 0.74 9.08 2.31
N TYR A 71 1.05 10.37 2.28
CA TYR A 71 0.21 11.41 1.69
C TYR A 71 0.96 12.16 0.58
N VAL A 72 0.23 12.54 -0.47
CA VAL A 72 0.71 13.44 -1.52
C VAL A 72 -0.10 14.74 -1.44
N SER A 73 0.46 15.91 -1.70
CA SER A 73 -0.31 17.15 -1.63
C SER A 73 -1.29 17.31 -2.80
N ASP A 74 -2.31 18.15 -2.63
CA ASP A 74 -3.26 18.48 -3.71
C ASP A 74 -2.57 19.19 -4.88
N GLU A 75 -1.58 20.04 -4.59
CA GLU A 75 -0.77 20.72 -5.60
C GLU A 75 -0.01 19.70 -6.45
N MET A 76 0.65 18.73 -5.81
CA MET A 76 1.38 17.67 -6.50
C MET A 76 0.45 16.78 -7.33
N ARG A 77 -0.74 16.45 -6.81
CA ARG A 77 -1.76 15.71 -7.57
C ARG A 77 -2.24 16.48 -8.80
N LYS A 78 -2.48 17.78 -8.67
CA LYS A 78 -2.89 18.65 -9.79
C LYS A 78 -1.78 18.79 -10.83
N GLN A 79 -0.53 18.88 -10.39
CA GLN A 79 0.62 19.03 -11.28
C GLN A 79 0.96 17.73 -12.03
N TYR A 80 0.81 16.58 -11.38
CA TYR A 80 1.16 15.27 -11.96
C TYR A 80 0.02 14.24 -11.78
N PRO A 81 -1.15 14.47 -12.42
CA PRO A 81 -2.35 13.66 -12.20
C PRO A 81 -2.18 12.20 -12.67
N ALA A 82 -1.36 11.94 -13.70
CA ALA A 82 -1.12 10.59 -14.17
C ALA A 82 -0.38 9.73 -13.13
N GLN A 83 0.61 10.34 -12.46
CA GLN A 83 1.46 9.73 -11.44
C GLN A 83 0.74 9.66 -10.08
N PHE A 84 0.19 10.79 -9.60
CA PHE A 84 -0.30 10.90 -8.23
C PHE A 84 -1.83 10.93 -8.10
N GLY A 85 -2.58 11.07 -9.19
CA GLY A 85 -4.05 11.15 -9.12
C GLY A 85 -4.70 9.93 -8.47
N GLY A 86 -4.01 8.78 -8.44
CA GLY A 86 -4.49 7.56 -7.80
C GLY A 86 -4.22 7.46 -6.30
N THR A 87 -3.40 8.34 -5.71
CA THR A 87 -2.96 8.26 -4.30
C THR A 87 -4.03 8.76 -3.32
N LEU A 88 -5.13 9.34 -3.83
CA LEU A 88 -6.27 9.74 -3.00
C LEU A 88 -7.06 8.52 -2.48
N HIS A 89 -7.07 7.42 -3.25
CA HIS A 89 -7.95 6.27 -2.95
C HIS A 89 -7.34 5.27 -1.98
N ARG A 90 -6.01 5.25 -1.85
CA ARG A 90 -5.26 4.42 -0.91
C ARG A 90 -3.82 4.93 -0.76
N PRO A 91 -3.18 4.71 0.39
CA PRO A 91 -1.75 4.94 0.51
C PRO A 91 -0.94 3.95 -0.34
N ASP A 92 0.24 4.38 -0.76
CA ASP A 92 1.23 3.51 -1.38
C ASP A 92 2.24 2.98 -0.34
N PHE A 93 2.44 3.72 0.76
CA PHE A 93 3.32 3.32 1.85
C PHE A 93 2.67 3.52 3.22
N ILE A 94 3.12 2.71 4.17
CA ILE A 94 2.82 2.86 5.59
C ILE A 94 4.12 2.87 6.38
N PHE A 95 4.22 3.77 7.34
CA PHE A 95 5.40 4.00 8.15
C PHE A 95 5.07 3.70 9.61
N PHE A 96 5.95 2.97 10.29
CA PHE A 96 5.84 2.71 11.71
C PHE A 96 7.08 3.22 12.42
N ARG A 97 6.91 4.11 13.40
CA ARG A 97 7.98 4.46 14.34
C ARG A 97 7.88 3.54 15.54
N CYS A 98 8.94 2.78 15.78
CA CYS A 98 8.95 1.72 16.78
C CYS A 98 10.12 1.86 17.74
N LYS A 99 9.89 1.51 19.00
CA LYS A 99 10.92 1.47 20.05
C LYS A 99 11.02 0.07 20.63
N LYS A 100 12.22 -0.51 20.65
CA LYS A 100 12.43 -1.83 21.26
C LYS A 100 12.27 -1.74 22.78
N ILE A 101 11.39 -2.55 23.34
CA ILE A 101 11.25 -2.69 24.78
C ILE A 101 12.29 -3.72 25.23
N ILE A 102 13.25 -3.30 26.05
CA ILE A 102 14.17 -4.22 26.74
C ILE A 102 13.62 -4.36 28.16
N VAL A 103 13.00 -5.50 28.44
CA VAL A 103 12.64 -5.86 29.81
C VAL A 103 13.93 -6.33 30.50
N LYS A 104 14.32 -5.63 31.56
CA LYS A 104 15.43 -6.01 32.45
C LYS A 104 15.00 -7.11 33.40
#